data_AF-A0A317GFX2-F1
#
_entry.id   AF-A0A317GFX2-F1
#
_cell.length_a   1.000
_cell.length_b   1.000
_cell.length_c   1.000
_cell.angle_alpha   90.00
_cell.angle_beta   90.00
_cell.angle_gamma   90.00
#
_symmetry.space_group_name_H-M   'P 1'
#
loop_
_entity.id
_entity.type
_entity.pdbx_description
1 polymer ?
#
loop_
_entity_poly.entity_id
_entity_poly.type
_entity_poly.pdbx_seq_one_letter_code
_entity_poly.pdbx_strand_id
1 'polypeptide(L)'
;IEVNYIHAQIKAGWTPDTIIGRHEHPISCSMRTLYRMFARNQYGFSVKQLPMKGKRHPNGYVEHRGKAGQLGRSIYQRYRDFPHYQHEF
;
A
#
# COMPACT_ATOMS: atom_id res chain seq x y z
N ILE A 1 29.13 7.05 -0.82
CA ILE A 1 28.33 7.55 -1.96
C ILE A 1 26.92 6.97 -1.90
N GLU A 2 26.74 5.64 -1.92
CA GLU A 2 25.40 5.00 -1.83
C GLU A 2 24.62 5.40 -0.56
N VAL A 3 25.25 5.32 0.62
CA VAL A 3 24.60 5.65 1.91
C VAL A 3 24.10 7.10 1.95
N ASN A 4 24.88 8.04 1.40
CA ASN A 4 24.49 9.45 1.34
C ASN A 4 23.33 9.68 0.38
N TYR A 5 23.35 9.01 -0.78
CA TYR A 5 22.23 9.04 -1.73
C TYR A 5 20.96 8.50 -1.08
N ILE A 6 21.02 7.33 -0.43
CA ILE A 6 19.87 6.74 0.27
C ILE A 6 19.35 7.71 1.33
N HIS A 7 20.21 8.29 2.16
CA HIS A 7 19.78 9.29 3.17
C HIS A 7 19.09 10.51 2.54
N ALA A 8 19.60 11.02 1.41
CA ALA A 8 18.98 12.12 0.69
C ALA A 8 17.58 11.75 0.17
N GLN A 9 17.43 10.56 -0.42
CA GLN A 9 16.13 10.10 -0.93
C GLN A 9 15.12 9.81 0.18
N ILE A 10 15.56 9.24 1.30
CA ILE A 10 14.70 9.03 2.47
C ILE A 10 14.24 10.38 3.04
N LYS A 11 15.13 11.39 3.12
CA LYS A 11 14.77 12.75 3.52
C LYS A 11 13.76 13.40 2.57
N ALA A 12 13.81 13.04 1.27
CA ALA A 12 12.81 13.41 0.28
C ALA A 12 11.49 12.62 0.39
N GLY A 13 11.38 11.71 1.36
CA GLY A 13 10.17 10.92 1.62
C GLY A 13 10.04 9.68 0.75
N TRP A 14 11.11 9.23 0.11
CA TRP A 14 11.07 8.04 -0.74
C TRP A 14 11.12 6.77 0.10
N THR A 15 10.51 5.71 -0.41
CA THR A 15 10.60 4.37 0.21
C THR A 15 11.76 3.58 -0.41
N PRO A 16 12.31 2.58 0.30
CA PRO A 16 13.35 1.70 -0.24
C PRO A 16 12.98 1.03 -1.56
N ASP A 17 11.71 0.68 -1.77
CA ASP A 17 11.22 0.15 -3.05
C ASP A 17 11.36 1.19 -4.17
N THR A 18 11.02 2.45 -3.88
CA THR A 18 11.12 3.56 -4.84
C THR A 18 12.58 3.86 -5.19
N ILE A 19 13.47 3.86 -4.19
CA ILE A 19 14.89 4.16 -4.39
C ILE A 19 15.53 3.14 -5.33
N ILE A 20 15.23 1.86 -5.17
CA ILE A 20 15.81 0.79 -6.00
C ILE A 20 15.10 0.66 -7.35
N GLY A 21 13.76 0.75 -7.36
CA GLY A 21 12.96 0.55 -8.57
C GLY A 21 13.12 1.64 -9.63
N ARG A 22 13.65 2.81 -9.27
CA ARG A 22 13.93 3.89 -10.22
C ARG A 22 15.24 3.72 -10.99
N HIS A 23 16.15 2.86 -10.50
CA HIS A 23 17.44 2.59 -11.14
C HIS A 23 18.30 3.85 -11.45
N GLU A 24 18.08 4.95 -10.73
CA GLU A 24 18.82 6.21 -10.92
C GLU A 24 20.28 6.12 -10.43
N HIS A 25 20.52 5.30 -9.40
CA HIS A 25 21.84 5.09 -8.83
C HIS A 25 22.08 3.58 -8.67
N PRO A 26 23.27 3.05 -9.04
CA PRO A 26 23.60 1.69 -8.73
C PRO A 26 23.65 1.54 -7.20
N ILE A 27 22.89 0.58 -6.69
CA ILE A 27 22.86 0.20 -5.28
C ILE A 27 23.25 -1.27 -5.22
N SER A 28 24.34 -1.55 -4.51
CA SER A 28 24.91 -2.89 -4.37
C SER A 28 24.01 -3.92 -3.66
N CYS A 29 22.99 -3.47 -2.93
CA CYS A 29 22.15 -4.32 -2.09
C CYS A 29 20.72 -4.47 -2.62
N SER A 30 20.12 -5.64 -2.36
CA SER A 30 18.71 -5.86 -2.67
C SER A 30 17.79 -5.00 -1.80
N MET A 31 16.58 -4.76 -2.30
CA MET A 31 15.49 -4.09 -1.57
C MET A 31 15.26 -4.70 -0.18
N ARG A 32 15.23 -6.03 -0.09
CA ARG A 32 15.04 -6.74 1.19
C ARG A 32 16.19 -6.49 2.15
N THR A 33 17.42 -6.45 1.65
CA THR A 33 18.60 -6.11 2.45
C THR A 33 18.51 -4.68 2.97
N LEU A 34 18.08 -3.74 2.13
CA LEU A 34 17.91 -2.35 2.51
C LEU A 34 16.90 -2.22 3.66
N TYR A 35 15.72 -2.85 3.57
CA TYR A 35 14.75 -2.88 4.69
C TYR A 35 15.32 -3.49 5.98
N ARG A 36 16.15 -4.54 5.88
CA ARG A 36 16.81 -5.14 7.06
C ARG A 36 17.81 -4.20 7.70
N MET A 37 18.50 -3.35 6.92
CA MET A 37 19.40 -2.33 7.46
C MET A 37 18.60 -1.31 8.29
N PHE A 38 17.43 -0.88 7.82
CA PHE A 38 16.51 -0.02 8.60
C PHE A 38 16.05 -0.67 9.90
N ALA A 39 15.63 -1.95 9.85
CA ALA A 39 15.20 -2.69 11.04
C ALA A 39 16.32 -2.83 12.09
N ARG A 40 17.58 -2.86 11.65
CA ARG A 40 18.77 -3.01 12.50
C ARG A 40 19.41 -1.68 12.91
N ASN A 41 18.86 -0.54 12.49
CA ASN A 41 19.47 0.77 12.69
C ASN A 41 20.91 0.89 12.17
N GLN A 42 21.24 0.19 11.07
CA GLN A 42 22.58 0.21 10.47
C GLN A 42 22.79 1.50 9.66
N TYR A 43 24.00 2.06 9.69
CA TYR A 43 24.37 3.28 8.94
C TYR A 43 23.48 4.50 9.21
N GLY A 44 22.85 4.55 10.39
CA GLY A 44 21.91 5.61 10.77
C GLY A 44 20.52 5.48 10.12
N PHE A 45 20.21 4.36 9.47
CA PHE A 45 18.90 4.10 8.89
C PHE A 45 17.92 3.63 9.96
N SER A 46 16.99 4.48 10.38
CA SER A 46 15.96 4.11 11.35
C SER A 46 14.63 3.83 10.68
N VAL A 47 13.92 2.79 11.12
CA VAL A 47 12.55 2.49 10.67
C VAL A 47 11.62 3.71 10.79
N LYS A 48 11.87 4.59 11.76
CA LYS A 48 11.09 5.82 11.98
C LYS A 48 11.22 6.84 10.83
N GLN A 49 12.29 6.76 10.04
CA GLN A 49 12.52 7.63 8.88
C GLN A 49 11.76 7.14 7.64
N LEU A 50 11.32 5.87 7.64
CA LEU A 50 10.56 5.34 6.52
C LEU A 50 9.16 5.96 6.50
N PRO A 51 8.65 6.35 5.33
CA PRO A 51 7.25 6.73 5.20
C PRO A 51 6.40 5.53 5.63
N MET A 52 5.54 5.69 6.64
CA MET A 52 4.65 4.60 7.03
C MET A 52 3.76 4.23 5.84
N LYS A 53 3.85 2.97 5.39
CA LYS A 53 3.03 2.47 4.30
C LYS A 53 1.58 2.37 4.79
N GLY A 54 0.75 3.31 4.34
CA GLY A 54 -0.65 3.42 4.73
C GLY A 54 -0.78 4.07 6.11
N LYS A 55 -1.63 5.10 6.21
CA LYS A 55 -2.08 5.58 7.52
C LYS A 55 -2.79 4.41 8.19
N ARG A 56 -2.11 3.71 9.10
CA ARG A 56 -2.74 2.62 9.85
C ARG A 56 -3.94 3.24 10.57
N HIS A 57 -5.12 2.72 10.29
CA HIS A 57 -6.30 3.13 11.01
C HIS A 57 -6.11 2.83 12.51
N PRO A 58 -6.59 3.72 13.40
CA PRO A 58 -6.55 3.48 14.83
C PRO A 58 -7.15 2.10 15.20
N ASN A 59 -6.68 1.49 16.28
CA ASN A 59 -7.31 0.28 16.80
C ASN A 59 -8.79 0.59 17.12
N GLY A 60 -9.72 -0.20 16.55
CA GLY A 60 -11.16 0.05 16.67
C GLY A 60 -11.74 0.95 15.57
N TYR A 61 -10.94 1.36 14.59
CA TYR A 61 -11.47 2.04 13.41
C TYR A 61 -12.39 1.13 12.61
N VAL A 62 -13.57 1.64 12.31
CA VAL A 62 -14.56 1.02 11.43
C VAL A 62 -14.58 1.82 10.14
N GLU A 63 -14.34 1.15 9.00
CA GLU A 63 -14.46 1.76 7.68
C GLU A 63 -15.89 2.24 7.44
N HIS A 64 -16.06 3.56 7.23
CA HIS A 64 -17.35 4.18 6.91
C HIS A 64 -17.57 4.33 5.40
N ARG A 65 -16.56 4.01 4.58
CA ARG A 65 -16.67 4.17 3.12
C ARG A 65 -17.55 3.06 2.54
N GLY A 66 -18.77 3.45 2.18
CA GLY A 66 -19.61 2.82 1.17
C GLY A 66 -19.70 1.30 1.23
N LYS A 67 -20.35 0.74 2.25
CA LYS A 67 -21.05 -0.53 2.04
C LYS A 67 -22.15 -0.27 1.02
N ALA A 68 -21.84 -0.40 -0.26
CA ALA A 68 -22.84 -0.50 -1.34
C ALA A 68 -23.69 -1.78 -1.24
N GLY A 69 -23.85 -2.34 -0.04
CA GLY A 69 -24.59 -3.56 0.25
C GLY A 69 -25.88 -3.35 1.02
N GLN A 70 -26.15 -2.15 1.57
CA GLN A 70 -27.45 -1.86 2.20
C GLN A 70 -28.46 -1.20 1.25
N LEU A 71 -27.99 -0.65 0.13
CA LEU A 71 -28.83 -0.13 -0.96
C LEU A 71 -28.77 -1.02 -2.21
N GLY A 72 -28.33 -2.27 -2.06
CA GLY A 72 -28.39 -3.27 -3.13
C GLY A 72 -29.82 -3.78 -3.27
N ARG A 73 -30.39 -3.73 -4.49
CA ARG A 73 -31.68 -4.36 -4.78
C ARG A 73 -31.64 -5.81 -4.32
N SER A 74 -32.68 -6.23 -3.60
CA SER A 74 -32.79 -7.62 -3.15
C SER A 74 -32.77 -8.57 -4.35
N ILE A 75 -32.22 -9.77 -4.19
CA ILE A 75 -32.25 -10.80 -5.25
C ILE A 75 -33.66 -11.09 -5.74
N TYR A 76 -34.67 -10.91 -4.88
CA TYR A 76 -36.08 -11.10 -5.19
C TYR A 76 -36.66 -9.97 -6.04
N GLN A 77 -36.07 -8.78 -5.98
CA GLN A 77 -36.46 -7.64 -6.80
C GLN A 77 -36.16 -7.91 -8.29
N ARG A 78 -35.22 -8.82 -8.59
CA ARG A 78 -34.95 -9.28 -9.95
C ARG A 78 -36.16 -9.93 -10.62
N TYR A 79 -37.01 -10.63 -9.88
CA TYR A 79 -38.23 -11.23 -10.44
C TYR A 79 -39.27 -10.19 -10.88
N ARG A 80 -39.24 -8.99 -10.28
CA ARG A 80 -40.09 -7.86 -10.67
C ARG A 80 -39.53 -7.15 -11.90
N ASP A 81 -38.23 -6.88 -11.90
CA ASP A 81 -37.56 -6.12 -12.96
C ASP A 81 -37.38 -6.98 -14.24
N PHE A 82 -37.20 -8.29 -14.09
CA PHE A 82 -36.94 -9.26 -15.16
C PHE A 82 -37.80 -10.52 -15.00
N PRO A 83 -39.11 -10.45 -15.34
CA PRO A 83 -40.03 -11.57 -15.13
C PRO A 83 -39.72 -12.82 -15.98
N HIS A 84 -39.00 -12.66 -17.11
CA HIS A 84 -38.64 -13.76 -18.02
C HIS A 84 -37.19 -14.23 -17.88
N TYR A 85 -36.49 -13.84 -16.81
CA TYR A 85 -35.06 -14.13 -16.62
C TYR A 85 -34.69 -15.61 -16.79
N GLN A 86 -35.59 -16.54 -16.44
CA GLN A 86 -35.35 -17.98 -16.57
C GLN A 86 -35.42 -18.52 -18.01
N HIS A 87 -35.89 -17.71 -18.96
CA HIS A 87 -36.20 -18.13 -20.34
C HIS A 87 -35.42 -17.33 -21.40
N GLU A 88 -34.67 -16.30 -20.99
CA GLU A 88 -33.97 -15.38 -21.91
C GLU A 88 -32.46 -15.65 -22.07
N PHE A 89 -31.94 -16.78 -21.58
CA PHE A 89 -30.55 -17.22 -21.80
C PHE A 89 -30.45 -18.71 -22.09
#